data_AF-A0AAU2LG17-F1
#
_entry.id   AF-A0AAU2LG17-F1
#
_cell.length_a   1.000
_cell.length_b   1.000
_cell.length_c   1.000
_cell.angle_alpha   90.00
_cell.angle_beta   90.00
_cell.angle_gamma   90.00
#
_symmetry.space_group_name_H-M   'P 1'
#
loop_
_entity.id
_entity.type
_entity.pdbx_description
1 polymer ?
#
loop_
_entity_poly.entity_id
_entity_poly.type
_entity_poly.pdbx_seq_one_letter_code
_entity_poly.pdbx_strand_id
1 'polypeptide(L)' 'MHYIRAARTAQHRAVRAITRRGLAHPLTLALLAVAATAAARAWDAGHPVTETHLAPAREAPPLMPNRQVGRHG' A
#
# COMPACT_ATOMS: atom_id res chain seq x y z
N MET A 1 -8.21 -9.43 -6.28
CA MET A 1 -8.58 -8.03 -5.88
C MET A 1 -9.10 -7.88 -4.45
N HIS A 2 -9.96 -8.75 -3.89
CA HIS A 2 -10.45 -8.63 -2.50
C HIS A 2 -9.35 -8.77 -1.42
N TYR A 3 -8.34 -9.61 -1.66
CA TYR A 3 -7.27 -9.88 -0.69
C TYR A 3 -6.37 -8.66 -0.40
N ILE A 4 -6.05 -7.85 -1.41
CA ILE A 4 -5.24 -6.63 -1.25
C ILE A 4 -5.98 -5.58 -0.42
N ARG A 5 -7.30 -5.41 -0.65
CA ARG A 5 -8.13 -4.49 0.14
C ARG A 5 -8.21 -4.94 1.59
N ALA A 6 -8.41 -6.23 1.84
CA ALA A 6 -8.41 -6.81 3.18
C ALA A 6 -7.08 -6.58 3.91
N ALA A 7 -5.95 -6.80 3.25
CA ALA A 7 -4.62 -6.56 3.81
C ALA A 7 -4.41 -5.08 4.18
N ARG A 8 -4.80 -4.15 3.29
CA ARG A 8 -4.68 -2.70 3.55
C ARG A 8 -5.54 -2.26 4.74
N THR A 9 -6.76 -2.75 4.84
CA THR A 9 -7.64 -2.46 6.00
C THR A 9 -7.07 -3.02 7.30
N ALA A 10 -6.52 -4.25 7.29
CA ALA A 10 -5.89 -4.85 8.46
C ALA A 10 -4.66 -4.06 8.91
N GLN A 11 -3.79 -3.63 7.99
CA GLN A 11 -2.64 -2.79 8.28
C GLN A 11 -3.05 -1.43 8.89
N HIS A 12 -4.07 -0.77 8.33
CA HIS A 12 -4.54 0.51 8.87
C HIS A 12 -5.07 0.38 10.30
N ARG A 13 -5.76 -0.73 10.61
CA ARG A 13 -6.24 -1.01 11.97
C ARG A 13 -5.09 -1.29 12.93
N ALA A 14 -4.09 -2.05 12.51
CA ALA A 14 -2.90 -2.33 13.30
C ALA A 14 -2.15 -1.04 13.65
N VAL A 15 -1.90 -0.16 12.66
CA VAL A 15 -1.25 1.15 12.89
C VAL A 15 -2.04 2.00 13.89
N ARG A 16 -3.36 2.13 13.70
CA ARG A 16 -4.22 2.87 14.65
C ARG A 16 -4.26 2.25 16.06
N ALA A 17 -4.05 0.94 16.19
CA ALA A 17 -3.99 0.28 17.49
C ALA A 17 -2.65 0.53 18.17
N ILE A 18 -1.54 0.46 17.43
CA ILE A 18 -0.20 0.82 17.90
C ILE A 18 -0.21 2.26 18.45
N THR A 19 -0.72 3.22 17.68
CA THR A 19 -0.75 4.63 18.10
C THR A 19 -1.60 4.87 19.36
N ARG A 20 -2.66 4.09 19.58
CA ARG A 20 -3.60 4.30 20.70
C ARG A 20 -3.30 3.49 21.95
N ARG A 21 -2.67 2.32 21.81
CA ARG A 21 -2.54 1.34 22.91
C ARG A 21 -1.12 0.82 23.10
N GLY A 22 -0.22 1.07 22.15
CA GLY A 22 1.15 0.55 22.16
C GLY A 22 1.27 -0.88 21.65
N LEU A 23 2.54 -1.31 21.50
CA LEU A 23 2.94 -2.60 20.92
C LEU A 23 2.74 -3.79 21.87
N ALA A 24 2.72 -3.57 23.17
CA ALA A 24 2.52 -4.62 24.18
C ALA A 24 1.04 -5.00 24.36
N HIS A 25 0.11 -4.21 23.80
CA HIS A 25 -1.31 -4.43 24.03
C HIS A 25 -1.83 -5.60 23.18
N PRO A 26 -2.53 -6.59 23.77
CA PRO A 26 -2.89 -7.85 23.08
C PRO A 26 -3.77 -7.64 21.84
N LEU A 27 -4.62 -6.61 21.83
CA LEU A 27 -5.42 -6.27 20.63
C LEU A 27 -4.54 -5.78 19.47
N THR A 28 -3.44 -5.08 19.76
CA THR A 28 -2.48 -4.65 18.74
C THR A 28 -1.79 -5.85 18.10
N LEU A 29 -1.36 -6.81 18.92
CA LEU A 29 -0.74 -8.06 18.46
C LEU A 29 -1.70 -8.91 17.62
N ALA A 30 -2.96 -9.04 18.05
CA ALA A 30 -3.98 -9.76 17.29
C ALA A 30 -4.23 -9.13 15.91
N LEU A 31 -4.31 -7.80 15.82
CA LEU A 31 -4.48 -7.09 14.55
C LEU A 31 -3.26 -7.22 13.64
N LEU A 32 -2.05 -7.24 14.22
CA LEU A 32 -0.82 -7.45 13.47
C LEU A 32 -0.76 -8.86 12.87
N ALA A 33 -1.16 -9.89 13.64
CA ALA A 33 -1.24 -11.27 13.15
C ALA A 33 -2.22 -11.42 11.98
N VAL A 34 -3.39 -10.76 12.05
CA VAL A 34 -4.37 -10.73 10.96
C VAL A 34 -3.79 -10.04 9.72
N ALA A 35 -3.08 -8.92 9.89
CA ALA A 35 -2.43 -8.22 8.79
C ALA A 35 -1.34 -9.06 8.11
N ALA A 36 -0.50 -9.74 8.90
CA ALA A 36 0.53 -10.65 8.39
C ALA A 36 -0.09 -11.83 7.63
N THR A 37 -1.16 -12.43 8.16
CA THR A 37 -1.87 -13.53 7.51
C THR A 37 -2.49 -13.10 6.18
N ALA A 38 -3.12 -11.92 6.14
CA ALA A 38 -3.69 -11.37 4.91
C ALA A 38 -2.61 -11.08 3.85
N ALA A 39 -1.44 -10.59 4.28
CA ALA A 39 -0.29 -10.39 3.39
C ALA A 39 0.26 -11.72 2.84
N ALA A 40 0.40 -12.74 3.69
CA ALA A 40 0.83 -14.08 3.28
C ALA A 40 -0.15 -14.71 2.28
N ARG A 41 -1.47 -14.58 2.51
CA ARG A 41 -2.50 -15.05 1.57
C ARG A 41 -2.46 -14.30 0.23
N ALA A 42 -2.15 -13.01 0.24
CA ALA A 42 -1.97 -12.26 -1.01
C ALA A 42 -0.75 -12.76 -1.80
N TRP A 43 0.37 -13.00 -1.10
CA TRP A 43 1.58 -13.58 -1.71
C TRP A 43 1.33 -14.97 -2.30
N ASP A 44 0.68 -15.84 -1.53
CA ASP A 44 0.32 -17.21 -1.94
C ASP A 44 -0.63 -17.25 -3.15
N ALA A 45 -1.53 -16.27 -3.25
CA ALA A 45 -2.40 -16.08 -4.41
C ALA A 45 -1.69 -15.53 -5.66
N GLY A 46 -0.35 -15.41 -5.63
CA GLY A 46 0.45 -14.88 -6.74
C GLY A 46 0.38 -13.37 -6.88
N HIS A 47 -0.12 -12.64 -5.88
CA HIS A 47 -0.03 -11.18 -5.86
C HIS A 47 1.31 -10.77 -5.22
N PRO A 48 2.25 -10.18 -5.99
CA PRO A 48 3.53 -9.75 -5.43
C PRO A 48 3.30 -8.69 -4.33
N VAL A 49 4.08 -8.74 -3.24
CA VAL A 49 4.05 -7.78 -2.12
C VAL A 49 4.16 -6.31 -2.59
N THR A 50 4.70 -6.08 -3.78
CA THR A 50 4.75 -4.76 -4.44
C THR A 50 3.35 -4.18 -4.72
N GLU A 51 2.31 -5.00 -4.90
CA GLU A 51 0.92 -4.55 -5.05
C GLU A 51 0.31 -4.06 -3.72
N THR A 52 0.73 -4.63 -2.59
CA THR A 52 0.41 -4.05 -1.27
C THR A 52 1.12 -2.71 -1.05
N HIS A 53 2.23 -2.49 -1.75
CA HIS A 53 3.00 -1.26 -1.82
C HIS A 53 2.81 -0.54 -3.15
N LEU A 54 1.60 -0.55 -3.74
CA LEU A 54 1.26 0.49 -4.70
C LEU A 54 1.31 1.80 -3.91
N ALA A 55 2.50 2.42 -3.98
CA ALA A 55 2.71 3.84 -3.79
C ALA A 55 1.48 4.54 -4.35
N PRO A 56 1.00 5.63 -3.71
CA PRO A 56 0.01 6.45 -4.38
C PRO A 56 0.56 6.65 -5.79
N ALA A 57 -0.25 6.35 -6.80
CA ALA A 57 0.05 6.78 -8.15
C ALA A 57 0.19 8.29 -8.01
N ARG A 58 1.43 8.73 -7.78
CA ARG A 58 1.83 10.10 -7.92
C ARG A 58 1.61 10.25 -9.40
N GLU A 59 0.44 10.80 -9.73
CA GLU A 59 0.11 11.26 -11.06
C GLU A 59 1.40 11.80 -11.62
N ALA A 60 1.90 11.09 -12.65
CA ALA A 60 3.06 11.56 -13.36
C ALA A 60 2.75 13.02 -13.70
N PRO A 61 3.57 13.99 -13.28
CA PRO A 61 3.34 15.37 -13.66
C PRO A 61 3.18 15.36 -15.18
N PRO A 62 2.12 16.00 -15.74
CA PRO A 62 1.85 15.91 -17.17
C PRO A 62 3.15 16.25 -17.88
N LEU A 63 3.64 15.27 -18.63
CA LEU A 63 4.83 15.38 -19.44
C LEU A 63 4.50 16.47 -20.46
N MET A 64 4.80 17.73 -20.14
CA MET A 64 4.72 18.82 -21.09
C MET A 64 5.67 18.43 -22.22
N PRO A 65 5.19 18.20 -23.45
CA PRO A 65 6.07 17.89 -24.55
C PRO A 65 6.97 19.10 -24.77
N ASN A 66 8.27 18.87 -24.59
CA ASN A 66 9.34 19.77 -24.92
C ASN A 66 9.24 20.18 -26.40
N ARG A 67 8.56 21.29 -26.68
CA ARG A 67 8.51 21.89 -28.01
C ARG A 67 9.71 22.82 -28.15
N GLN A 68 10.88 22.22 -28.33
CA GLN A 68 11.98 22.89 -29.00
C GLN A 68 12.05 22.44 -30.46
N VAL A 69 12.38 23.43 -31.29
CA VAL A 69 12.87 23.37 -32.68
C VAL A 69 11.84 23.62 -33.77
N GLY A 70 12.02 24.78 -34.42
CA GLY A 70 11.41 25.17 -35.68
C GLY A 70 11.72 26.62 -36.06
N ARG A 71 13.00 26.95 -36.28
CA ARG A 71 13.38 28.07 -37.18
C ARG A 71 12.77 27.77 -38.55
N HIS A 72 12.09 28.73 -39.17
CA HIS A 72 12.19 29.13 -40.58
C HIS A 72 10.96 29.96 -40.99
N GLY A 73 11.21 31.11 -41.61
CA GLY A 73 10.21 31.99 -42.23
C GLY A 73 10.51 33.45 -41.94
#